data_AF-A0A534R6W8-F1
#
_entry.id   AF-A0A534R6W8-F1
#
_cell.length_a   1.000
_cell.length_b   1.000
_cell.length_c   1.000
_cell.angle_alpha   90.00
_cell.angle_beta   90.00
_cell.angle_gamma   90.00
#
_symmetry.space_group_name_H-M   'P 1'
#
loop_
_entity.id
_entity.type
_entity.pdbx_description
1 polymer ?
#
loop_
_entity_poly.entity_id
_entity_poly.type
_entity_poly.pdbx_seq_one_letter_code
_entity_poly.pdbx_strand_id
1 'polypeptide(L)' 'DLRLNEPRYASLPGIMKARKKEMKEIPVADLGVDVTPKARIVKLETPPKRTGGRKVGSVQELVQVLHNEAKVI' A
#
# COMPACT_ATOMS: atom_id res chain seq x y z
N ASP A 1 -6.66 -6.59 -0.50
CA ASP A 1 -6.28 -7.50 -1.59
C ASP A 1 -7.17 -7.20 -2.79
N LEU A 2 -6.60 -6.71 -3.90
CA LEU A 2 -7.35 -6.18 -5.07
C LEU A 2 -7.72 -7.28 -6.08
N ARG A 3 -7.74 -8.54 -5.66
CA ARG A 3 -8.02 -9.70 -6.52
C ARG A 3 -9.50 -10.02 -6.71
N LEU A 4 -10.41 -9.26 -6.08
CA LEU A 4 -11.84 -9.56 -6.07
C LEU A 4 -12.55 -9.18 -7.38
N ASN A 5 -12.16 -8.06 -8.00
CA ASN A 5 -12.72 -7.59 -9.27
C ASN A 5 -11.85 -6.49 -9.91
N GLU A 6 -12.04 -6.29 -11.22
CA GLU A 6 -11.47 -5.15 -11.94
C GLU A 6 -12.45 -3.98 -11.92
N PRO A 7 -12.06 -2.78 -11.43
CA PRO A 7 -12.95 -1.63 -11.37
C PRO A 7 -13.25 -1.10 -12.78
N ARG A 8 -14.53 -0.85 -13.07
CA ARG A 8 -14.97 -0.22 -14.32
C ARG A 8 -14.75 1.29 -14.33
N TYR A 9 -14.56 1.87 -15.52
CA TYR A 9 -14.58 3.31 -15.69
C TYR A 9 -15.98 3.90 -15.46
N ALA A 10 -16.05 4.97 -14.68
CA ALA A 10 -17.29 5.72 -14.48
C ALA A 10 -17.62 6.53 -15.74
N SER A 11 -18.86 6.45 -16.23
CA SER A 11 -19.30 7.24 -17.38
C SER A 11 -19.54 8.71 -16.99
N LEU A 12 -19.34 9.65 -17.93
CA LEU A 12 -19.61 11.08 -17.70
C LEU A 12 -21.03 11.35 -17.15
N PRO A 13 -22.11 10.73 -17.67
CA PRO A 13 -23.44 10.89 -17.08
C PRO A 13 -23.52 10.36 -15.63
N GLY A 14 -22.80 9.28 -15.32
CA GLY A 14 -22.72 8.71 -13.99
C GLY A 14 -22.03 9.64 -13.00
N ILE A 15 -20.93 10.27 -13.41
CA ILE A 15 -20.19 11.25 -12.60
C ILE A 15 -21.08 12.47 -12.28
N MET A 16 -21.79 13.00 -13.28
CA MET A 16 -22.69 14.14 -13.08
C MET A 16 -23.87 13.80 -12.13
N LYS A 17 -24.44 12.59 -12.25
CA LYS A 17 -25.48 12.12 -11.32
C LYS A 17 -24.94 11.92 -9.91
N ALA A 18 -23.74 11.35 -9.76
CA ALA A 18 -23.12 11.13 -8.46
C ALA A 18 -22.83 12.45 -7.74
N ARG A 19 -22.36 13.48 -8.45
CA ARG A 19 -22.15 14.83 -7.88
C ARG A 19 -23.43 15.50 -7.38
N LYS A 20 -24.58 15.16 -7.97
CA LYS A 20 -25.89 15.69 -7.57
C LYS A 20 -26.53 14.92 -6.41
N LYS A 21 -26.00 13.75 -6.04
CA LYS A 21 -26.51 13.00 -4.89
C LYS A 21 -25.99 13.66 -3.62
N GLU A 22 -26.90 14.04 -2.74
CA GLU A 22 -26.54 14.56 -1.42
C GLU A 22 -25.81 13.46 -0.62
N MET A 23 -24.66 13.81 -0.06
CA MET A 23 -23.90 12.94 0.84
C MET A 23 -24.22 13.40 2.26
N LYS A 24 -24.84 12.52 3.04
CA LYS A 24 -25.15 12.83 4.43
C LYS A 24 -23.88 12.80 5.25
N GLU A 25 -23.47 13.94 5.77
CA GLU A 25 -22.42 14.04 6.78
C GLU A 25 -23.05 13.85 8.16
N ILE A 26 -22.56 12.87 8.92
CA ILE A 26 -23.02 12.60 10.28
C ILE A 26 -21.80 12.79 11.20
N PRO A 27 -21.82 13.78 12.10
CA PRO A 27 -20.82 13.90 13.16
C PRO A 27 -20.73 12.62 13.99
N VAL A 28 -19.50 12.17 14.29
CA VAL A 28 -19.28 10.99 15.13
C VAL A 28 -19.88 11.18 16.53
N ALA A 29 -19.97 12.43 17.00
CA ALA A 29 -20.61 12.80 18.26
C ALA A 29 -22.09 12.36 18.33
N ASP A 30 -22.79 12.35 17.20
CA ASP A 30 -24.23 11.99 17.13
C ASP A 30 -24.45 10.47 17.22
N LEU A 31 -23.38 9.68 17.07
CA LEU A 31 -23.43 8.21 17.10
C LEU A 31 -23.07 7.63 18.48
N GLY A 32 -22.64 8.47 19.43
CA GLY A 32 -22.31 8.02 20.79
C GLY A 32 -21.12 7.07 20.88
N VAL A 33 -20.21 7.10 19.90
CA VAL A 33 -19.05 6.19 19.82
C VAL A 33 -17.81 6.87 20.38
N ASP A 34 -17.06 6.15 21.22
CA ASP A 34 -15.74 6.59 21.70
C ASP A 34 -14.68 6.44 20.59
N VAL A 35 -14.10 7.57 20.20
CA VAL A 35 -13.04 7.69 19.18
C VAL A 35 -11.66 7.93 19.79
N THR A 36 -11.52 7.80 21.12
CA THR A 36 -10.24 7.97 21.80
C THR A 36 -9.19 6.99 21.24
N PRO A 37 -8.07 7.50 20.68
CA PRO A 37 -7.01 6.64 20.16
C PRO A 37 -6.43 5.77 21.26
N LYS A 38 -6.51 4.45 21.10
CA LYS A 38 -5.92 3.49 22.05
C LYS A 38 -4.42 3.30 21.86
N ALA A 39 -3.86 3.88 20.80
CA ALA A 39 -2.45 3.78 20.46
C ALA A 39 -1.92 5.12 19.95
N ARG A 40 -0.63 5.37 20.21
CA ARG A 40 0.09 6.55 19.73
C ARG A 40 1.10 6.16 18.66
N ILE A 41 1.21 6.97 17.62
CA ILE A 41 2.29 6.85 16.63
C ILE A 41 3.55 7.37 17.29
N VAL A 42 4.55 6.50 17.47
CA VAL A 42 5.82 6.87 18.13
C VAL A 42 6.84 7.40 17.12
N LYS A 43 6.84 6.88 15.89
CA LYS A 43 7.80 7.24 14.85
C LYS A 43 7.24 6.97 13.46
N LEU A 44 7.56 7.83 12.51
CA LEU A 44 7.25 7.69 11.07
C LEU A 44 8.57 7.86 10.32
N GLU A 45 9.03 6.78 9.70
CA GLU A 45 10.22 6.80 8.86
C GLU A 45 9.96 6.02 7.58
N THR A 46 10.60 6.46 6.50
CA THR A 46 10.61 5.72 5.25
C THR A 46 11.48 4.48 5.38
N PRO A 47 11.13 3.37 4.71
CA PRO A 47 11.97 2.18 4.74
C PRO A 47 13.36 2.51 4.17
N PRO A 48 14.42 1.82 4.62
CA PRO A 48 15.76 2.02 4.09
C PRO A 48 15.75 1.77 2.58
N LYS A 49 16.46 2.64 1.84
CA LYS A 49 16.59 2.48 0.39
C LYS A 49 17.27 1.13 0.12
N ARG A 50 16.70 0.37 -0.81
CA ARG A 50 17.30 -0.89 -1.26
C ARG A 50 18.70 -0.61 -1.82
N THR A 51 19.70 -1.36 -1.36
CA THR A 51 21.05 -1.30 -1.94
C THR A 51 21.02 -1.76 -3.39
N GLY A 52 21.86 -1.14 -4.23
CA GLY A 52 21.96 -1.52 -5.63
C GLY A 52 22.34 -2.99 -5.77
N GLY A 53 21.63 -3.71 -6.64
CA GLY A 53 22.00 -5.08 -7.00
C GLY A 53 23.25 -5.10 -7.88
N ARG A 54 23.98 -6.22 -7.86
CA ARG A 54 25.08 -6.49 -8.78
C ARG A 54 24.56 -7.33 -9.95
N LYS A 55 24.90 -6.95 -11.18
CA LYS A 55 24.75 -7.82 -12.36
C LYS A 55 25.96 -8.77 -12.40
N VAL A 56 25.72 -10.06 -12.52
CA VAL A 56 26.76 -11.08 -12.69
C VAL A 56 26.76 -11.60 -14.12
N GLY A 57 27.92 -12.04 -14.60
CA GLY A 57 28.11 -12.45 -16.00
C GLY A 57 27.82 -13.92 -16.27
N SER A 58 27.71 -14.76 -15.23
CA SER A 58 27.51 -16.21 -15.38
C SER A 58 26.70 -16.84 -14.25
N VAL A 59 26.21 -18.05 -14.48
CA VAL A 59 25.45 -18.83 -13.48
C VAL A 59 26.36 -19.26 -12.33
N GLN A 60 27.61 -19.61 -12.61
CA GLN A 60 28.59 -20.02 -11.59
C GLN A 60 28.90 -18.86 -10.63
N GLU A 61 29.07 -17.66 -11.17
CA GLU A 61 29.29 -16.44 -10.38
C GLU A 61 28.06 -16.11 -9.51
N LEU A 62 26.84 -16.32 -10.03
CA LEU A 62 25.61 -16.15 -9.26
C LEU A 62 25.56 -17.09 -8.06
N VAL A 63 25.84 -18.38 -8.25
CA VAL A 63 25.82 -19.39 -7.16
C VAL A 63 26.88 -19.07 -6.12
N GLN A 64 28.07 -18.65 -6.56
CA GLN A 64 29.16 -18.30 -5.65
C GLN A 64 28.84 -17.06 -4.79
N VAL A 65 28.26 -16.02 -5.39
CA VAL A 65 27.83 -14.80 -4.66
C VAL A 65 26.69 -15.13 -3.69
N LEU A 66 25.74 -15.97 -4.09
CA LEU A 66 24.60 -16.34 -3.25
C LEU A 66 25.00 -17.22 -2.05
N HIS A 67 25.94 -18.15 -2.23
CA HIS A 67 26.41 -19.04 -1.17
C HIS A 67 27.36 -18.33 -0.19
N ASN A 68 28.28 -17.51 -0.69
CA ASN A 68 29.35 -16.94 0.13
C ASN A 68 29.01 -15.56 0.72
N GLU A 69 28.41 -14.67 -0.07
CA GLU A 69 28.16 -13.29 0.35
C GLU A 69 26.75 -13.11 0.92
N ALA A 70 25.74 -13.65 0.23
CA ALA A 70 24.35 -13.49 0.64
C ALA A 70 23.85 -14.57 1.62
N LYS A 71 24.49 -15.76 1.64
CA LYS A 71 24.16 -16.92 2.50
C LYS A 71 22.67 -17.27 2.52
N VAL A 72 22.02 -17.19 1.37
CA VAL A 72 20.58 -17.49 1.22
C VAL A 72 20.35 -18.91 0.69
N ILE A 73 21.41 -19.55 0.19
CA ILE A 73 21.46 -20.92 -0.33
C ILE A 73 22.71 -21.58 0.21
#